data_AF-A0A3Q0IQA1-F1
#
_entry.id   AF-A0A3Q0IQA1-F1
#
_cell.length_a   1.000
_cell.length_b   1.000
_cell.length_c   1.000
_cell.angle_alpha   90.00
_cell.angle_beta   90.00
_cell.angle_gamma   90.00
#
_symmetry.space_group_name_H-M   'P 1'
#
loop_
_entity.id
_entity.type
_entity.pdbx_description
1 polymer ?
#
loop_
_entity_poly.entity_id
_entity_poly.type
_entity_poly.pdbx_seq_one_letter_code
_entity_poly.pdbx_strand_id
1 'polypeptide(L)'
;MTTNHLEEPAWTSSLRPEERLEESQRETSWPVKNVAVVEGDVVVGGLMMVHSRSEKIKCGPVMAQGGIQALETMLYTLDVINARKDKKITIGAHILDDCDTKVTL
;
A
#
# COMPACT_ATOMS: atom_id res chain seq x y z
N MET A 1 1.89 -22.94 20.88
CA MET A 1 1.52 -23.69 19.67
C MET A 1 0.00 -23.66 19.56
N THR A 2 -0.55 -22.61 18.99
CA THR A 2 -1.97 -22.57 18.60
C THR A 2 -1.99 -22.17 17.13
N THR A 3 -2.24 -23.16 16.29
CA THR A 3 -2.46 -23.01 14.85
C THR A 3 -3.66 -22.11 14.65
N ASN A 4 -3.51 -21.09 13.80
CA ASN A 4 -4.62 -20.28 13.35
C ASN A 4 -5.63 -21.21 12.65
N HIS A 5 -6.73 -21.53 13.34
CA HIS A 5 -7.95 -22.01 12.69
C HIS A 5 -8.56 -20.81 11.97
N LEU A 6 -8.15 -20.60 10.73
CA LEU A 6 -9.03 -20.01 9.73
C LEU A 6 -9.64 -21.21 9.02
N GLU A 7 -10.94 -21.44 9.22
CA GLU A 7 -11.66 -22.47 8.46
C GLU A 7 -11.50 -22.16 6.96
N GLU A 8 -11.15 -23.19 6.18
CA GLU A 8 -11.03 -23.03 4.73
C GLU A 8 -12.38 -22.56 4.17
N PRO A 9 -12.41 -21.52 3.31
CA PRO A 9 -13.67 -21.03 2.80
C PRO A 9 -14.31 -22.09 1.89
N ALA A 10 -15.58 -22.42 2.15
CA ALA A 10 -16.27 -23.61 1.64
C ALA A 10 -16.20 -23.86 0.10
N TRP A 11 -15.88 -22.82 -0.68
CA TRP A 11 -15.77 -22.89 -2.13
C TRP A 11 -14.45 -23.51 -2.65
N THR A 12 -13.40 -23.60 -1.82
CA THR A 12 -12.11 -24.22 -2.19
C THR A 12 -12.22 -25.72 -2.47
N SER A 13 -13.24 -26.36 -1.89
CA SER A 13 -13.57 -27.78 -2.09
C SER A 13 -14.01 -28.11 -3.53
N SER A 14 -14.47 -27.10 -4.28
CA SER A 14 -15.02 -27.25 -5.63
C SER A 14 -13.99 -26.95 -6.74
N LEU A 15 -12.79 -26.47 -6.38
CA LEU A 15 -11.73 -26.16 -7.34
C LEU A 15 -11.01 -27.43 -7.80
N ARG A 16 -10.69 -27.49 -9.10
CA ARG A 16 -9.83 -28.53 -9.64
C ARG A 16 -8.43 -28.44 -9.04
N PRO A 17 -7.66 -29.55 -8.97
CA PRO A 17 -6.30 -29.53 -8.42
C PRO A 17 -5.39 -28.46 -9.05
N GLU A 18 -5.49 -28.23 -10.36
CA GLU A 18 -4.80 -27.14 -11.06
C GLU A 18 -5.19 -25.74 -10.53
N GLU A 19 -6.49 -25.50 -10.30
CA GLU A 19 -7.03 -24.21 -9.84
C GLU A 19 -6.66 -23.93 -8.37
N ARG A 20 -6.52 -24.98 -7.56
CA ARG A 20 -6.06 -24.88 -6.16
C ARG A 20 -4.59 -24.44 -6.07
N LEU A 21 -3.75 -24.88 -7.00
CA LEU A 21 -2.36 -24.45 -7.07
C LEU A 21 -2.27 -22.97 -7.48
N GLU A 22 -3.05 -22.55 -8.48
CA GLU A 22 -3.14 -21.13 -8.88
C GLU A 22 -3.63 -20.20 -7.76
N GLU A 23 -4.62 -20.62 -6.96
CA GLU A 23 -5.11 -19.87 -5.79
C GLU A 23 -4.02 -19.75 -4.72
N SER A 24 -3.32 -20.86 -4.41
CA SER A 24 -2.21 -20.86 -3.46
C SER A 24 -1.04 -19.99 -3.92
N GLN A 25 -0.80 -19.90 -5.24
CA GLN A 25 0.24 -19.06 -5.81
C GLN A 25 -0.18 -17.57 -5.84
N ARG A 26 -1.48 -17.26 -6.01
CA ARG A 26 -2.01 -15.90 -5.82
C ARG A 26 -1.86 -15.41 -4.38
N GLU A 27 -2.00 -16.30 -3.39
CA GLU A 27 -1.72 -15.99 -1.98
C GLU A 27 -0.23 -15.76 -1.67
N THR A 28 0.70 -16.30 -2.47
CA THR A 28 2.15 -16.18 -2.19
C THR A 28 2.81 -14.86 -2.60
N SER A 29 2.10 -13.92 -3.23
CA SER A 29 2.75 -12.66 -3.67
C SER A 29 2.76 -11.53 -2.63
N TRP A 30 2.16 -11.71 -1.45
CA TRP A 30 2.08 -10.64 -0.46
C TRP A 30 3.34 -10.53 0.43
N PRO A 31 3.87 -9.30 0.66
CA PRO A 31 3.43 -8.03 0.10
C PRO A 31 4.20 -7.62 -1.16
N VAL A 32 3.47 -7.43 -2.25
CA VAL A 32 3.92 -6.57 -3.34
C VAL A 32 4.03 -5.15 -2.78
N LYS A 33 5.26 -4.63 -2.74
CA LYS A 33 5.53 -3.26 -2.34
C LYS A 33 4.93 -2.31 -3.38
N ASN A 34 3.84 -1.63 -3.02
CA ASN A 34 3.26 -0.58 -3.82
C ASN A 34 3.94 0.76 -3.54
N VAL A 35 4.00 1.61 -4.57
CA VAL A 35 4.54 2.97 -4.49
C VAL A 35 3.60 3.88 -5.27
N ALA A 36 3.21 5.01 -4.68
CA ALA A 36 2.55 6.06 -5.44
C ALA A 36 3.62 6.96 -6.06
N VAL A 37 3.65 7.00 -7.39
CA VAL A 37 4.63 7.75 -8.18
C VAL A 37 3.91 8.82 -8.97
N VAL A 38 4.35 10.05 -8.82
CA VAL A 38 3.93 11.21 -9.63
C VAL A 38 5.20 11.79 -10.24
N GLU A 39 5.26 11.86 -11.56
CA GLU A 39 6.41 12.43 -12.26
C GLU A 39 6.47 13.94 -12.09
N GLY A 40 7.68 14.50 -12.11
CA GLY A 40 7.90 15.94 -12.10
C GLY A 40 9.38 16.30 -12.15
N ASP A 41 9.67 17.58 -12.41
CA ASP A 41 11.03 18.12 -12.48
C ASP A 41 11.78 17.97 -11.14
N VAL A 42 11.04 18.08 -10.03
CA VAL A 42 11.53 17.85 -8.67
C VAL A 42 10.61 16.84 -7.99
N VAL A 43 11.17 15.76 -7.47
CA VAL A 43 10.42 14.69 -6.82
C VAL A 43 10.57 14.78 -5.30
N VAL A 44 9.44 14.81 -4.59
CA VAL A 44 9.40 14.81 -3.12
C VAL A 44 9.12 13.39 -2.60
N GLY A 45 9.94 12.91 -1.68
CA GLY A 45 9.67 11.65 -0.98
C GLY A 45 8.54 11.79 0.03
N GLY A 46 7.71 10.76 0.17
CA GLY A 46 6.67 10.69 1.20
C GLY A 46 6.69 9.34 1.90
N LEU A 47 6.56 9.34 3.24
CA LEU A 47 6.25 8.16 4.02
C LEU A 47 4.87 8.36 4.63
N MET A 48 3.96 7.44 4.32
CA MET A 48 2.58 7.48 4.79
C MET A 48 2.30 6.19 5.55
N MET A 49 1.42 6.29 6.55
CA MET A 49 1.04 5.15 7.37
C MET A 49 -0.25 4.54 6.78
N VAL A 50 -0.19 4.05 5.54
CA VAL A 50 -1.38 3.59 4.81
C VAL A 50 -1.97 2.37 5.50
N HIS A 51 -1.11 1.47 5.97
CA HIS A 51 -1.50 0.34 6.78
C HIS A 51 -1.05 0.53 8.25
N SER A 52 -1.77 -0.10 9.16
CA SER A 52 -1.39 -0.14 10.57
C SER A 52 -0.22 -1.08 10.83
N ARG A 53 0.35 -1.00 12.01
CA ARG A 53 1.40 -1.92 12.45
C ARG A 53 0.87 -3.34 12.63
N SER A 54 1.70 -4.33 12.29
CA SER A 54 1.46 -5.74 12.61
C SER A 54 2.76 -6.41 13.08
N GLU A 55 2.63 -7.34 14.02
CA GLU A 55 3.75 -8.16 14.51
C GLU A 55 3.85 -9.50 13.77
N LYS A 56 2.79 -9.91 13.06
CA LYS A 56 2.70 -11.22 12.39
C LYS A 56 3.00 -11.14 10.89
N ILE A 57 2.65 -10.02 10.27
CA ILE A 57 2.83 -9.75 8.84
C ILE A 57 3.44 -8.35 8.69
N LYS A 58 4.02 -8.05 7.52
CA LYS A 58 4.72 -6.78 7.28
C LYS A 58 3.87 -5.54 7.59
N CYS A 59 2.59 -5.57 7.20
CA CYS A 59 1.66 -4.47 7.33
C CYS A 59 0.30 -5.01 7.80
N GLY A 60 -0.36 -4.29 8.71
CA GLY A 60 -1.69 -4.59 9.22
C GLY A 60 -2.81 -4.09 8.29
N PRO A 61 -4.05 -3.98 8.79
CA PRO A 61 -5.17 -3.41 8.04
C PRO A 61 -4.96 -1.96 7.57
N VAL A 62 -5.65 -1.56 6.50
CA VAL A 62 -5.62 -0.18 5.98
C VAL A 62 -6.18 0.81 7.01
N MET A 63 -5.50 1.95 7.18
CA MET A 63 -5.94 3.06 8.02
C MET A 63 -6.59 4.15 7.15
N ALA A 64 -7.92 4.14 7.05
CA ALA A 64 -8.65 5.06 6.17
C ALA A 64 -8.44 6.55 6.51
N GLN A 65 -8.61 6.95 7.77
CA GLN A 65 -8.46 8.36 8.17
C GLN A 65 -7.00 8.77 8.41
N GLY A 66 -6.17 7.91 8.99
CA GLY A 66 -4.78 8.25 9.31
C GLY A 66 -3.83 8.12 8.12
N GLY A 67 -4.05 7.11 7.29
CA GLY A 67 -3.15 6.75 6.19
C GLY A 67 -3.66 7.26 4.84
N ILE A 68 -4.81 6.74 4.40
CA ILE A 68 -5.34 7.06 3.06
C ILE A 68 -5.66 8.55 2.93
N GLN A 69 -6.32 9.16 3.92
CA GLN A 69 -6.63 10.59 3.86
C GLN A 69 -5.36 11.45 3.80
N ALA A 70 -4.27 11.06 4.49
CA ALA A 70 -3.00 11.78 4.46
C ALA A 70 -2.32 11.64 3.08
N LEU A 71 -2.31 10.43 2.52
CA LEU A 71 -1.82 10.16 1.17
C LEU A 71 -2.58 11.00 0.12
N GLU A 72 -3.91 10.96 0.16
CA GLU A 72 -4.76 11.72 -0.76
C GLU A 72 -4.60 13.23 -0.58
N THR A 73 -4.40 13.71 0.65
CA THR A 73 -4.13 15.13 0.91
C THR A 73 -2.82 15.57 0.25
N MET A 74 -1.77 14.74 0.29
CA MET A 74 -0.51 15.01 -0.40
C MET A 74 -0.72 15.04 -1.92
N LEU A 75 -1.39 14.03 -2.50
CA LEU A 75 -1.65 13.96 -3.94
C LEU A 75 -2.49 15.15 -4.44
N TYR A 76 -3.57 15.48 -3.73
CA TYR A 76 -4.39 16.65 -4.02
C TYR A 76 -3.58 17.96 -3.96
N THR A 77 -2.66 18.07 -2.99
CA THR A 77 -1.79 19.25 -2.89
C THR A 77 -0.88 19.39 -4.10
N LEU A 78 -0.33 18.27 -4.61
CA LEU A 78 0.47 18.28 -5.84
C LEU A 78 -0.37 18.74 -7.03
N ASP A 79 -1.59 18.25 -7.17
CA ASP A 79 -2.51 18.67 -8.24
C ASP A 79 -2.78 20.17 -8.20
N VAL A 80 -3.09 20.71 -7.01
CA VAL A 80 -3.35 22.14 -6.83
C VAL A 80 -2.14 22.99 -7.19
N ILE A 81 -0.94 22.62 -6.72
CA ILE A 81 0.29 23.36 -7.01
C ILE A 81 0.63 23.27 -8.51
N ASN A 82 0.52 22.08 -9.10
CA ASN A 82 0.82 21.86 -10.52
C ASN A 82 -0.26 22.43 -11.46
N ALA A 83 -1.44 22.79 -10.98
CA ALA A 83 -2.47 23.47 -11.77
C ALA A 83 -2.28 25.00 -11.82
N ARG A 84 -1.37 25.57 -11.04
CA ARG A 84 -1.13 27.01 -11.00
C ARG A 84 -0.60 27.54 -12.34
N LYS A 85 -1.14 28.68 -12.79
CA LYS A 85 -0.75 29.34 -14.04
C LYS A 85 0.69 29.87 -14.02
N ASP A 86 1.21 30.20 -12.85
CA ASP A 86 2.55 30.75 -12.63
C ASP A 86 3.62 29.68 -12.33
N LYS A 87 3.28 28.39 -12.45
CA LYS A 87 4.25 27.31 -12.18
C LYS A 87 5.42 27.36 -13.18
N LYS A 88 6.64 27.28 -12.67
CA LYS A 88 7.87 27.20 -13.47
C LYS A 88 8.48 25.80 -13.50
N ILE A 89 8.13 24.99 -12.51
CA ILE A 89 8.56 23.59 -12.34
C ILE A 89 7.34 22.77 -11.95
N THR A 90 7.36 21.48 -12.30
CA THR A 90 6.40 20.48 -11.85
C THR A 90 6.96 19.76 -10.63
N ILE A 91 6.11 19.58 -9.61
CA ILE A 91 6.47 18.82 -8.41
C ILE A 91 5.87 17.43 -8.55
N GLY A 92 6.75 16.44 -8.57
CA GLY A 92 6.41 15.02 -8.50
C GLY A 92 6.51 14.48 -7.08
N ALA A 93 6.21 13.20 -6.91
CA ALA A 93 6.33 12.51 -5.63
C ALA A 93 6.67 11.03 -5.78
N HIS A 94 7.33 10.50 -4.76
CA HIS A 94 7.59 9.06 -4.61
C HIS A 94 7.22 8.67 -3.18
N ILE A 95 6.02 8.10 -3.02
CA ILE A 95 5.38 7.89 -1.72
C ILE A 95 5.32 6.40 -1.40
N LEU A 96 5.79 6.06 -0.21
CA LEU A 96 5.89 4.70 0.31
C LEU A 96 5.07 4.54 1.60
N ASP A 97 4.65 3.31 1.86
CA ASP A 97 4.01 2.93 3.11
C ASP A 97 5.05 2.42 4.11
N ASP A 98 5.09 2.99 5.31
CA ASP A 98 5.97 2.56 6.41
C ASP A 98 5.27 1.63 7.41
N CYS A 99 3.97 1.40 7.22
CA CYS A 99 3.14 0.48 8.01
C CYS A 99 3.18 0.78 9.51
N ASP A 100 3.21 2.07 9.89
CA ASP A 100 3.27 2.54 11.28
C ASP A 100 4.40 1.86 12.08
N THR A 101 5.49 1.58 11.38
CA THR A 101 6.67 0.93 11.95
C THR A 101 7.83 1.90 11.88
N LYS A 102 8.60 1.97 12.97
CA LYS A 102 9.77 2.85 13.03
C LYS A 102 10.70 2.54 11.87
N VAL A 103 10.90 3.53 10.99
CA VAL A 103 12.01 3.53 10.04
C VAL A 103 13.28 3.65 10.85
N THR A 104 13.99 2.53 11.00
CA THR A 104 15.26 2.51 11.72
C THR A 104 16.34 2.78 10.67
N LEU A 105 16.96 3.97 10.74
CA LEU A 105 18.11 4.37 9.93
C LEU A 105 19.42 3.88 10.56
#